data_AF-A0A812JJ05-F1
#
_entry.id   AF-A0A812JJ05-F1
#
_cell.length_a   1.000
_cell.length_b   1.000
_cell.length_c   1.000
_cell.angle_alpha   90.00
_cell.angle_beta   90.00
_cell.angle_gamma   90.00
#
_symmetry.space_group_name_H-M   'P 1'
#
loop_
_entity.id
_entity.type
_entity.pdbx_description
1 polymer ?
#
loop_
_entity_poly.entity_id
_entity_poly.type
_entity_poly.pdbx_seq_one_letter_code
_entity_poly.pdbx_strand_id
1 'polypeptide(L)'
;MESQEVRSSSRGQQERAQQHAELLTDPVLVCFSDEERSGVCRVECLVQDALVRYKACEAFYNIAKVIRAGILRNISGVFDGLCRLYTDVEQNIKEGAQSLDRLIRDIVMEQRHFDFAELIPLITCRIHILNPNVRQLVLGWIVLLDSLPQVDMISFLPHFLEGLFSILASENRDFRMKAQHCLESIWDTIKRSAVDRPERTQQAIAEAWHCRDWRLP
;
A
#
# COMPACT_ATOMS: atom_id res chain seq x y z
N MET A 1 17.18 -36.50 8.49
CA MET A 1 17.72 -36.10 7.17
C MET A 1 16.62 -35.62 6.22
N GLU A 2 15.45 -36.27 6.15
CA GLU A 2 14.31 -35.82 5.32
C GLU A 2 13.87 -34.36 5.54
N SER A 3 13.94 -33.84 6.77
CA SER A 3 13.50 -32.47 7.08
C SER A 3 14.41 -31.36 6.51
N GLN A 4 15.66 -31.68 6.15
CA GLN A 4 16.59 -30.71 5.54
C GLN A 4 16.45 -30.70 4.01
N GLU A 5 16.20 -31.83 3.36
CA GLU A 5 15.98 -31.94 1.91
C GLU A 5 14.63 -31.35 1.47
N VAL A 6 13.57 -31.52 2.27
CA VAL A 6 12.28 -30.88 1.99
C VAL A 6 12.37 -29.36 2.10
N ARG A 7 13.16 -28.85 3.07
CA ARG A 7 13.39 -27.40 3.24
C ARG A 7 14.25 -26.80 2.13
N SER A 8 15.27 -27.50 1.65
CA SER A 8 16.09 -27.03 0.52
C SER A 8 15.31 -27.05 -0.80
N SER A 9 14.49 -28.08 -1.04
CA SER A 9 13.61 -28.17 -2.20
C SER A 9 12.53 -27.08 -2.20
N SER A 10 11.88 -26.85 -1.06
CA SER A 10 10.88 -25.78 -0.90
C SER A 10 11.47 -24.39 -1.10
N ARG A 11 12.69 -24.14 -0.62
CA ARG A 11 13.40 -22.86 -0.83
C ARG A 11 13.75 -22.63 -2.30
N GLY A 12 14.19 -23.67 -3.01
CA GLY A 12 14.47 -23.59 -4.45
C GLY A 12 13.21 -23.34 -5.30
N GLN A 13 12.06 -23.89 -4.91
CA GLN A 13 10.78 -23.58 -5.58
C GLN A 13 10.32 -22.14 -5.33
N GLN A 14 10.53 -21.62 -4.11
CA GLN A 14 10.19 -20.25 -3.75
C GLN A 14 11.01 -19.22 -4.54
N GLU A 15 12.33 -19.45 -4.66
CA GLU A 15 13.22 -18.58 -5.44
C GLU A 15 12.83 -18.55 -6.93
N ARG A 16 12.45 -19.72 -7.50
CA ARG A 16 11.94 -19.79 -8.88
C ARG A 16 10.60 -19.07 -9.03
N ALA A 17 9.68 -19.21 -8.09
CA ALA A 17 8.40 -18.49 -8.13
C ALA A 17 8.60 -16.96 -8.08
N GLN A 18 9.58 -16.50 -7.32
CA GLN A 18 9.93 -15.08 -7.22
C GLN A 18 10.49 -14.51 -8.52
N GLN A 19 11.19 -15.33 -9.33
CA GLN A 19 11.67 -14.94 -10.66
C GLN A 19 10.54 -14.80 -11.69
N HIS A 20 9.38 -15.42 -11.45
CA HIS A 20 8.21 -15.38 -12.32
C HIS A 20 7.06 -14.57 -11.72
N ALA A 21 7.37 -13.59 -10.85
CA ALA A 21 6.37 -12.79 -10.13
C ALA A 21 5.30 -12.19 -11.04
N GLU A 22 5.70 -11.52 -12.13
CA GLU A 22 4.77 -10.88 -13.08
C GLU A 22 3.78 -11.88 -13.71
N LEU A 23 4.28 -13.04 -14.14
CA LEU A 23 3.43 -14.10 -14.73
C LEU A 23 2.41 -14.67 -13.75
N LEU A 24 2.70 -14.59 -12.44
CA LEU A 24 1.80 -15.07 -11.39
C LEU A 24 0.83 -13.98 -10.93
N THR A 25 1.22 -12.72 -10.92
CA THR A 25 0.41 -11.62 -10.39
C THR A 25 -0.58 -11.07 -11.41
N ASP A 26 -0.17 -10.90 -12.66
CA ASP A 26 -0.96 -10.18 -13.67
C ASP A 26 -2.33 -10.82 -13.93
N PRO A 27 -2.46 -12.15 -14.06
CA PRO A 27 -3.76 -12.78 -14.29
C PRO A 27 -4.76 -12.52 -13.16
N VAL A 28 -4.28 -12.43 -11.91
CA VAL A 28 -5.13 -12.21 -10.74
C VAL A 28 -5.47 -10.73 -10.58
N LEU A 29 -4.53 -9.83 -10.89
CA LEU A 29 -4.79 -8.39 -10.88
C LEU A 29 -5.86 -7.96 -11.90
N VAL A 30 -5.94 -8.65 -13.04
CA VAL A 30 -7.02 -8.44 -14.02
C VAL A 30 -8.39 -8.76 -13.42
N CYS A 31 -8.52 -9.70 -12.48
CA CYS A 31 -9.79 -9.99 -11.82
C CYS A 31 -10.32 -8.85 -10.95
N PHE A 32 -9.47 -7.87 -10.62
CA PHE A 32 -9.86 -6.66 -9.89
C PHE A 32 -9.91 -5.42 -10.79
N SER A 33 -9.42 -5.50 -12.03
CA SER A 33 -9.25 -4.36 -12.92
C SER A 33 -10.43 -4.21 -13.89
N ASP A 34 -10.88 -2.97 -14.14
CA ASP A 34 -11.93 -2.66 -15.12
C ASP A 34 -11.37 -2.50 -16.55
N GLU A 35 -10.09 -2.79 -16.78
CA GLU A 35 -9.48 -2.64 -18.09
C GLU A 35 -10.09 -3.63 -19.08
N GLU A 36 -11.02 -3.13 -19.90
CA GLU A 36 -11.40 -3.70 -21.19
C GLU A 36 -10.13 -3.78 -22.07
N ARG A 37 -9.36 -4.86 -21.95
CA ARG A 37 -8.36 -5.18 -22.97
C ARG A 37 -9.11 -5.45 -24.27
N SER A 38 -9.11 -4.43 -25.12
CA SER A 38 -9.50 -4.44 -26.53
C SER A 38 -9.47 -5.85 -27.14
N GLY A 39 -10.63 -6.46 -27.26
CA GLY A 39 -10.90 -7.48 -28.27
C GLY A 39 -10.64 -8.96 -27.96
N VAL A 40 -10.20 -9.38 -26.77
CA VAL A 40 -10.09 -10.83 -26.47
C VAL A 40 -10.60 -11.20 -25.07
N CYS A 41 -11.78 -11.84 -25.09
CA CYS A 41 -12.39 -12.73 -24.08
C CYS A 41 -12.89 -12.18 -22.73
N ARG A 42 -14.22 -11.98 -22.66
CA ARG A 42 -15.15 -12.57 -21.64
C ARG A 42 -14.88 -12.34 -20.13
N VAL A 43 -14.28 -11.23 -19.68
CA VAL A 43 -14.09 -10.98 -18.23
C VAL A 43 -15.25 -10.22 -17.57
N GLU A 44 -16.11 -9.53 -18.34
CA GLU A 44 -17.21 -8.72 -17.79
C GLU A 44 -18.23 -9.51 -16.93
N CYS A 45 -18.41 -10.81 -17.20
CA CYS A 45 -19.31 -11.65 -16.40
C CYS A 45 -18.65 -12.21 -15.11
N LEU A 46 -17.32 -12.21 -15.01
CA LEU A 46 -16.58 -12.78 -13.87
C LEU A 46 -16.46 -11.82 -12.68
N VAL A 47 -16.41 -10.51 -12.95
CA VAL A 47 -16.26 -9.48 -11.89
C VAL A 47 -17.55 -9.30 -11.09
N GLN A 48 -18.71 -9.71 -11.62
CA GLN A 48 -19.99 -9.62 -10.90
C GLN A 48 -20.19 -10.74 -9.85
N ASP A 49 -19.52 -11.88 -10.01
CA ASP A 49 -19.68 -13.01 -9.09
C ASP A 49 -18.78 -12.84 -7.86
N ALA A 50 -19.42 -12.65 -6.71
CA ALA A 50 -18.75 -12.56 -5.41
C ALA A 50 -17.82 -13.75 -5.12
N LEU A 51 -18.18 -14.96 -5.56
CA LEU A 51 -17.35 -16.14 -5.38
C LEU A 51 -16.06 -16.03 -6.19
N VAL A 52 -16.13 -15.54 -7.44
CA VAL A 52 -14.96 -15.37 -8.30
C VAL A 52 -14.03 -14.32 -7.71
N ARG A 53 -14.55 -13.17 -7.28
CA ARG A 53 -13.75 -12.12 -6.63
C ARG A 53 -13.11 -12.60 -5.34
N TYR A 54 -13.84 -13.34 -4.50
CA TYR A 54 -13.31 -13.96 -3.29
C TYR A 54 -12.17 -14.93 -3.61
N LYS A 55 -12.36 -15.81 -4.60
CA LYS A 55 -11.33 -16.78 -5.01
C LYS A 55 -10.12 -16.12 -5.64
N ALA A 56 -10.29 -15.03 -6.39
CA ALA A 56 -9.18 -14.22 -6.86
C ALA A 56 -8.40 -13.60 -5.69
N CYS A 57 -9.09 -13.03 -4.68
CA CYS A 57 -8.44 -12.48 -3.50
C CYS A 57 -7.66 -13.56 -2.71
N GLU A 58 -8.25 -14.73 -2.51
CA GLU A 58 -7.61 -15.88 -1.84
C GLU A 58 -6.39 -16.39 -2.62
N ALA A 59 -6.51 -16.52 -3.95
CA ALA A 59 -5.39 -16.88 -4.81
C ALA A 59 -4.27 -15.84 -4.72
N PHE A 60 -4.61 -14.54 -4.71
CA PHE A 60 -3.60 -13.49 -4.65
C PHE A 60 -2.80 -13.53 -3.33
N TYR A 61 -3.49 -13.74 -2.21
CA TYR A 61 -2.86 -13.95 -0.91
C TYR A 61 -1.88 -15.13 -0.92
N ASN A 62 -2.30 -16.26 -1.50
CA ASN A 62 -1.43 -17.44 -1.60
C ASN A 62 -0.22 -17.20 -2.51
N ILE A 63 -0.39 -16.48 -3.62
CA ILE A 63 0.71 -16.09 -4.51
C ILE A 63 1.69 -15.18 -3.76
N ALA A 64 1.19 -14.13 -3.09
CA ALA A 64 2.02 -13.23 -2.30
C ALA A 64 2.80 -13.96 -1.20
N LYS A 65 2.19 -14.96 -0.55
CA LYS A 65 2.88 -15.83 0.43
C LYS A 65 4.05 -16.61 -0.17
N VAL A 66 3.93 -17.03 -1.43
CA VAL A 66 4.98 -17.81 -2.10
C VAL A 66 6.06 -16.88 -2.66
N ILE A 67 5.70 -15.85 -3.42
CA ILE A 67 6.69 -15.01 -4.12
C ILE A 67 7.34 -13.95 -3.22
N ARG A 68 6.76 -13.67 -2.05
CA ARG A 68 7.29 -12.76 -1.02
C ARG A 68 7.70 -11.43 -1.65
N ALA A 69 8.95 -10.99 -1.51
CA ALA A 69 9.43 -9.71 -2.04
C ALA A 69 9.27 -9.55 -3.56
N GLY A 70 9.08 -10.65 -4.32
CA GLY A 70 8.73 -10.58 -5.75
C GLY A 70 7.42 -9.85 -6.01
N ILE A 71 6.46 -9.88 -5.07
CA ILE A 71 5.16 -9.19 -5.19
C ILE A 71 5.33 -7.67 -5.33
N LEU A 72 6.40 -7.12 -4.76
CA LEU A 72 6.66 -5.69 -4.72
C LEU A 72 7.07 -5.10 -6.07
N ARG A 73 7.48 -5.95 -7.02
CA ARG A 73 7.71 -5.52 -8.42
C ARG A 73 6.43 -4.97 -9.07
N ASN A 74 5.26 -5.42 -8.60
CA ASN A 74 3.95 -4.99 -9.06
C ASN A 74 3.18 -4.23 -7.98
N ILE A 75 3.90 -3.50 -7.11
CA ILE A 75 3.27 -2.78 -5.99
C ILE A 75 2.14 -1.85 -6.45
N SER A 76 2.29 -1.24 -7.63
CA SER A 76 1.29 -0.35 -8.19
C SER A 76 -0.06 -1.05 -8.44
N GLY A 77 -0.02 -2.20 -9.11
CA GLY A 77 -1.21 -3.03 -9.35
C GLY A 77 -1.75 -3.67 -8.06
N VAL A 78 -0.86 -4.11 -7.16
CA VAL A 78 -1.24 -4.66 -5.84
C VAL A 78 -2.04 -3.62 -5.04
N PHE A 79 -1.54 -2.39 -4.95
CA PHE A 79 -2.18 -1.32 -4.19
C PHE A 79 -3.52 -0.90 -4.80
N ASP A 80 -3.61 -0.78 -6.14
CA ASP A 80 -4.88 -0.49 -6.80
C ASP A 80 -5.90 -1.62 -6.58
N GLY A 81 -5.49 -2.87 -6.71
CA GLY A 81 -6.31 -4.05 -6.41
C GLY A 81 -6.82 -4.04 -4.96
N LEU A 82 -5.97 -3.70 -3.99
CA LEU A 82 -6.37 -3.53 -2.58
C LEU A 82 -7.41 -2.42 -2.41
N CYS A 83 -7.23 -1.25 -3.04
CA CYS A 83 -8.21 -0.17 -2.97
C CYS A 83 -9.60 -0.65 -3.43
N ARG A 84 -9.66 -1.39 -4.53
CA ARG A 84 -10.92 -1.91 -5.08
C ARG A 84 -11.56 -2.97 -4.19
N LEU A 85 -10.76 -3.92 -3.69
CA LEU A 85 -11.24 -4.95 -2.77
C LEU A 85 -11.75 -4.38 -1.44
N TYR A 86 -11.14 -3.29 -0.93
CA TYR A 86 -11.65 -2.58 0.25
C TYR A 86 -13.01 -1.90 -0.01
N THR A 87 -13.35 -1.62 -1.26
CA THR A 87 -14.64 -1.06 -1.66
C THR A 87 -15.67 -2.09 -2.12
N ASP A 88 -15.37 -3.39 -2.01
CA ASP A 88 -16.30 -4.45 -2.42
C ASP A 88 -17.64 -4.33 -1.68
N VAL A 89 -18.71 -4.87 -2.25
CA VAL A 89 -20.01 -4.92 -1.57
C VAL A 89 -20.01 -5.99 -0.48
N GLU A 90 -19.28 -7.08 -0.69
CA GLU A 90 -19.25 -8.23 0.21
C GLU A 90 -18.21 -8.08 1.33
N GLN A 91 -18.64 -8.35 2.57
CA GLN A 91 -17.80 -8.18 3.75
C GLN A 91 -16.65 -9.20 3.84
N ASN A 92 -16.90 -10.45 3.44
CA ASN A 92 -15.88 -11.50 3.42
C ASN A 92 -14.72 -11.21 2.44
N ILE A 93 -15.01 -10.53 1.33
CA ILE A 93 -13.99 -10.09 0.38
C ILE A 93 -13.13 -8.99 1.02
N LYS A 94 -13.75 -8.02 1.72
CA LYS A 94 -13.01 -6.99 2.47
C LYS A 94 -12.10 -7.58 3.53
N GLU A 95 -12.55 -8.60 4.27
CA GLU A 95 -11.75 -9.30 5.27
C GLU A 95 -10.56 -10.06 4.64
N GLY A 96 -10.78 -10.67 3.48
CA GLY A 96 -9.71 -11.25 2.66
C GLY A 96 -8.69 -10.19 2.24
N ALA A 97 -9.17 -9.03 1.78
CA ALA A 97 -8.35 -7.90 1.39
C ALA A 97 -7.50 -7.36 2.55
N GLN A 98 -8.06 -7.30 3.76
CA GLN A 98 -7.32 -6.90 4.96
C GLN A 98 -6.22 -7.90 5.34
N SER A 99 -6.45 -9.19 5.11
CA SER A 99 -5.45 -10.24 5.32
C SER A 99 -4.32 -10.15 4.30
N LEU A 100 -4.65 -9.85 3.04
CA LEU A 100 -3.69 -9.54 1.98
C LEU A 100 -2.90 -8.27 2.29
N ASP A 101 -3.57 -7.17 2.63
CA ASP A 101 -2.95 -5.90 3.00
C ASP A 101 -1.91 -6.10 4.10
N ARG A 102 -2.27 -6.80 5.19
CA ARG A 102 -1.34 -7.13 6.28
C ARG A 102 -0.10 -7.88 5.77
N LEU A 103 -0.28 -8.90 4.94
CA LEU A 103 0.83 -9.67 4.38
C LEU A 103 1.75 -8.82 3.50
N ILE A 104 1.20 -7.96 2.63
CA ILE A 104 2.01 -7.09 1.77
C ILE A 104 2.82 -6.11 2.63
N ARG A 105 2.21 -5.53 3.66
CA ARG A 105 2.91 -4.65 4.61
C ARG A 105 4.04 -5.37 5.33
N ASP A 106 3.81 -6.61 5.79
CA ASP A 106 4.84 -7.44 6.41
C ASP A 106 6.01 -7.68 5.43
N ILE A 107 5.72 -7.98 4.16
CA ILE A 107 6.74 -8.14 3.12
C ILE A 107 7.53 -6.84 2.92
N VAL A 108 6.87 -5.67 2.88
CA VAL A 108 7.52 -4.36 2.77
C VAL A 108 8.43 -4.09 3.98
N MET A 109 7.98 -4.38 5.19
CA MET A 109 8.79 -4.23 6.42
C MET A 109 10.06 -5.09 6.41
N GLU A 110 10.02 -6.24 5.73
CA GLU A 110 11.20 -7.09 5.56
C GLU A 110 12.20 -6.55 4.51
N GLN A 111 11.80 -5.61 3.64
CA GLN A 111 12.64 -5.10 2.56
C GLN A 111 13.33 -3.77 2.90
N ARG A 112 14.65 -3.82 3.14
CA ARG A 112 15.46 -2.63 3.46
C ARG A 112 15.67 -1.65 2.29
N HIS A 113 15.59 -2.14 1.06
CA HIS A 113 15.88 -1.38 -0.16
C HIS A 113 14.65 -1.24 -1.07
N PHE A 114 13.45 -1.32 -0.49
CA PHE A 114 12.24 -1.10 -1.26
C PHE A 114 12.15 0.38 -1.69
N ASP A 115 11.97 0.60 -2.99
CA ASP A 115 11.78 1.94 -3.54
C ASP A 115 10.30 2.33 -3.45
N PHE A 116 10.04 3.43 -2.77
CA PHE A 116 8.70 3.95 -2.56
C PHE A 116 8.23 4.89 -3.68
N ALA A 117 9.06 5.17 -4.69
CA ALA A 117 8.75 6.10 -5.77
C ALA A 117 7.43 5.79 -6.49
N GLU A 118 7.09 4.51 -6.67
CA GLU A 118 5.81 4.10 -7.27
C GLU A 118 4.64 4.13 -6.27
N LEU A 119 4.90 3.88 -4.98
CA LEU A 119 3.85 3.79 -3.97
C LEU A 119 3.35 5.17 -3.50
N ILE A 120 4.24 6.15 -3.38
CA ILE A 120 3.90 7.50 -2.87
C ILE A 120 2.84 8.19 -3.74
N PRO A 121 2.93 8.22 -5.10
CA PRO A 121 1.89 8.79 -5.94
C PRO A 121 0.52 8.12 -5.74
N LEU A 122 0.49 6.80 -5.53
CA LEU A 122 -0.76 6.06 -5.33
C LEU A 122 -1.43 6.44 -4.01
N ILE A 123 -0.66 6.49 -2.92
CA ILE A 123 -1.13 6.97 -1.61
C ILE A 123 -1.67 8.41 -1.74
N THR A 124 -0.91 9.27 -2.42
CA THR A 124 -1.26 10.68 -2.63
C THR A 124 -2.57 10.83 -3.40
N CYS A 125 -2.79 10.05 -4.46
CA CYS A 125 -4.05 10.09 -5.19
C CYS A 125 -5.23 9.53 -4.39
N ARG A 126 -5.01 8.48 -3.58
CA ARG A 126 -6.09 7.76 -2.89
C ARG A 126 -6.50 8.40 -1.55
N ILE A 127 -5.65 9.22 -0.92
CA ILE A 127 -5.99 9.85 0.37
C ILE A 127 -7.19 10.81 0.30
N HIS A 128 -7.47 11.36 -0.88
CA HIS A 128 -8.60 12.26 -1.10
C HIS A 128 -9.94 11.53 -1.30
N ILE A 129 -9.92 10.20 -1.46
CA ILE A 129 -11.14 9.41 -1.63
C ILE A 129 -11.95 9.44 -0.33
N LEU A 130 -13.26 9.70 -0.43
CA LEU A 130 -14.15 9.81 0.75
C LEU A 130 -14.61 8.46 1.31
N ASN A 131 -14.41 7.38 0.55
CA ASN A 131 -14.78 6.03 0.99
C ASN A 131 -14.02 5.65 2.28
N PRO A 132 -14.71 5.27 3.36
CA PRO A 132 -14.08 5.01 4.66
C PRO A 132 -13.08 3.84 4.61
N ASN A 133 -13.36 2.80 3.81
CA ASN A 133 -12.47 1.64 3.72
C ASN A 133 -11.15 2.03 3.01
N VAL A 134 -11.23 2.81 1.93
CA VAL A 134 -10.03 3.32 1.25
C VAL A 134 -9.23 4.25 2.16
N ARG A 135 -9.90 5.14 2.90
CA ARG A 135 -9.23 6.01 3.90
C ARG A 135 -8.50 5.19 4.96
N GLN A 136 -9.12 4.12 5.45
CA GLN A 136 -8.49 3.22 6.41
C GLN A 136 -7.25 2.54 5.82
N LEU A 137 -7.35 2.03 4.59
CA LEU A 137 -6.22 1.42 3.88
C LEU A 137 -5.07 2.42 3.76
N VAL A 138 -5.34 3.60 3.18
CA VAL A 138 -4.33 4.65 2.92
C VAL A 138 -3.69 5.14 4.21
N LEU A 139 -4.48 5.44 5.24
CA LEU A 139 -3.95 5.85 6.55
C LEU A 139 -3.05 4.76 7.15
N GLY A 140 -3.44 3.49 7.04
CA GLY A 140 -2.59 2.38 7.43
C GLY A 140 -1.25 2.39 6.69
N TRP A 141 -1.24 2.66 5.38
CA TRP A 141 -0.01 2.72 4.57
C TRP A 141 0.89 3.89 4.97
N ILE A 142 0.33 5.04 5.32
CA ILE A 142 1.09 6.17 5.87
C ILE A 142 1.70 5.84 7.23
N VAL A 143 0.96 5.17 8.11
CA VAL A 143 1.49 4.70 9.41
C VAL A 143 2.60 3.67 9.23
N LEU A 144 2.51 2.80 8.21
CA LEU A 144 3.62 1.90 7.86
C LEU A 144 4.85 2.70 7.42
N LEU A 145 4.69 3.70 6.54
CA LEU A 145 5.82 4.53 6.10
C LEU A 145 6.52 5.22 7.28
N ASP A 146 5.76 5.78 8.22
CA ASP A 146 6.29 6.43 9.43
C ASP A 146 7.05 5.46 10.35
N SER A 147 6.68 4.17 10.36
CA SER A 147 7.37 3.17 11.21
C SER A 147 8.67 2.64 10.62
N LEU A 148 8.95 2.92 9.34
CA LEU A 148 10.14 2.42 8.64
C LEU A 148 11.33 3.37 8.79
N PRO A 149 12.45 2.94 9.42
CA PRO A 149 13.59 3.82 9.70
C PRO A 149 14.34 4.27 8.44
N GLN A 150 14.19 3.55 7.32
CA GLN A 150 14.79 3.91 6.03
C GLN A 150 13.97 4.93 5.24
N VAL A 151 12.75 5.23 5.65
CA VAL A 151 11.87 6.18 4.96
C VAL A 151 12.11 7.58 5.52
N ASP A 152 12.48 8.52 4.65
CA ASP A 152 12.50 9.93 5.01
C ASP A 152 11.08 10.50 4.95
N MET A 153 10.37 10.37 6.07
CA MET A 153 8.98 10.82 6.19
C MET A 153 8.82 12.32 5.94
N ILE A 154 9.85 13.13 6.23
CA ILE A 154 9.80 14.59 6.06
C ILE A 154 9.71 14.96 4.57
N SER A 155 10.48 14.27 3.73
CA SER A 155 10.44 14.45 2.27
C SER A 155 9.10 14.05 1.65
N PHE A 156 8.40 13.06 2.23
CA PHE A 156 7.11 12.59 1.70
C PHE A 156 5.88 13.29 2.28
N LEU A 157 5.97 13.83 3.50
CA LEU A 157 4.85 14.46 4.20
C LEU A 157 4.04 15.48 3.36
N PRO A 158 4.65 16.39 2.57
CA PRO A 158 3.89 17.37 1.79
C PRO A 158 2.90 16.75 0.79
N HIS A 159 3.13 15.51 0.37
CA HIS A 159 2.29 14.83 -0.61
C HIS A 159 0.91 14.45 -0.04
N PHE A 160 0.85 14.04 1.23
CA PHE A 160 -0.38 13.54 1.85
C PHE A 160 -0.85 14.33 3.08
N LEU A 161 -0.13 15.39 3.50
CA LEU A 161 -0.50 16.22 4.66
C LEU A 161 -1.93 16.78 4.57
N GLU A 162 -2.32 17.28 3.41
CA GLU A 162 -3.67 17.80 3.18
C GLU A 162 -4.74 16.70 3.36
N GLY A 163 -4.48 15.51 2.84
CA GLY A 163 -5.38 14.38 3.02
C GLY A 163 -5.45 13.91 4.48
N LEU A 164 -4.34 13.96 5.24
CA LEU A 164 -4.35 13.68 6.67
C LEU A 164 -5.23 14.67 7.44
N PHE A 165 -5.21 15.95 7.08
CA PHE A 165 -6.14 16.94 7.66
C PHE A 165 -7.59 16.67 7.27
N SER A 166 -7.87 16.21 6.05
CA SER A 166 -9.21 15.78 5.65
C SER A 166 -9.72 14.59 6.49
N ILE A 167 -8.84 13.64 6.82
CA ILE A 167 -9.18 12.51 7.70
C ILE A 167 -9.37 12.99 9.15
N LEU A 168 -8.54 13.92 9.62
CA LEU A 168 -8.66 14.54 10.94
C LEU A 168 -9.97 15.33 11.11
N ALA A 169 -10.49 15.91 10.03
CA ALA A 169 -11.78 16.60 10.00
C ALA A 169 -12.99 15.65 9.84
N SER A 170 -12.78 14.33 9.72
CA SER A 170 -13.87 13.38 9.50
C SER A 170 -14.83 13.30 10.69
N GLU A 171 -16.11 12.99 10.44
CA GLU A 171 -17.11 12.77 11.50
C GLU A 171 -16.83 11.48 12.30
N ASN A 172 -16.09 10.54 11.72
CA ASN A 172 -15.73 9.30 12.36
C ASN A 172 -14.60 9.51 13.39
N ARG A 173 -14.93 9.34 14.67
CA ARG A 173 -13.99 9.51 15.79
C ARG A 173 -12.75 8.62 15.67
N ASP A 174 -12.87 7.39 15.19
CA ASP A 174 -11.75 6.47 15.04
C ASP A 174 -10.73 7.00 14.03
N PHE A 175 -11.20 7.50 12.89
CA PHE A 175 -10.33 8.13 11.89
C PHE A 175 -9.65 9.38 12.42
N ARG A 176 -10.37 10.23 13.17
CA ARG A 176 -9.75 11.39 13.82
C ARG A 176 -8.63 10.99 14.77
N MET A 177 -8.86 10.01 15.64
CA MET A 177 -7.84 9.55 16.60
C MET A 177 -6.63 8.94 15.89
N LYS A 178 -6.85 8.11 14.85
CA LYS A 178 -5.75 7.51 14.08
C LYS A 178 -4.94 8.55 13.32
N ALA A 179 -5.60 9.51 12.68
CA ALA A 179 -4.91 10.61 11.98
C ALA A 179 -4.14 11.50 12.96
N GLN A 180 -4.73 11.81 14.11
CA GLN A 180 -4.06 12.56 15.18
C GLN A 180 -2.79 11.86 15.65
N HIS A 181 -2.87 10.57 15.99
CA HIS A 181 -1.70 9.81 16.43
C HIS A 181 -0.62 9.71 15.35
N CYS A 182 -1.01 9.54 14.08
CA CYS A 182 -0.07 9.54 12.97
C CYS A 182 0.67 10.88 12.87
N LEU A 183 -0.06 12.01 12.93
CA LEU A 183 0.54 13.34 12.90
C LEU A 183 1.44 13.63 14.11
N GLU A 184 1.04 13.20 15.31
CA GLU A 184 1.84 13.33 16.54
C GLU A 184 3.17 12.57 16.41
N SER A 185 3.14 11.34 15.90
CA SER A 185 4.34 10.52 15.66
C SER A 185 5.31 11.19 14.68
N ILE A 186 4.80 11.64 13.52
CA ILE A 186 5.58 12.34 12.49
C ILE A 186 6.19 13.63 13.09
N TRP A 187 5.41 14.38 13.85
CA TRP A 187 5.86 15.62 14.48
C TRP A 187 6.99 15.40 15.47
N ASP A 188 6.90 14.35 16.30
CA ASP A 188 7.97 14.01 17.22
C ASP A 188 9.23 13.54 16.48
N THR A 189 9.08 12.87 15.34
CA THR A 189 10.20 12.55 14.43
C THR A 189 10.84 13.82 13.86
N ILE A 190 10.03 14.80 13.44
CA ILE A 190 10.54 16.10 12.97
C ILE A 190 11.31 16.82 14.07
N LYS A 191 10.77 16.90 15.30
CA LYS A 191 11.48 17.52 16.44
C LYS A 191 12.83 16.89 16.68
N ARG A 192 12.90 15.55 16.71
CA ARG A 192 14.16 14.82 16.89
C ARG A 192 15.14 15.13 15.76
N SER A 193 14.67 15.12 14.51
CA SER A 193 15.52 15.42 13.35
C SER A 193 16.06 16.86 13.34
N ALA A 194 15.27 17.84 13.80
CA ALA A 194 15.66 19.24 13.84
C ALA A 194 16.76 19.51 14.88
N VAL A 195 16.77 18.72 15.97
CA VAL A 195 17.85 18.75 16.97
C VAL A 195 19.14 18.13 16.43
N ASP A 196 19.03 17.04 15.66
CA ASP A 196 20.19 16.31 15.16
C ASP A 196 20.81 16.90 13.87
N ARG A 197 20.00 17.51 12.97
CA ARG A 197 20.43 18.04 11.65
C ARG A 197 19.60 19.25 11.18
N PRO A 198 19.80 20.44 11.79
CA PRO A 198 18.97 21.62 11.52
C PRO A 198 18.99 22.09 10.05
N GLU A 199 20.15 22.03 9.37
CA GLU A 199 20.28 22.54 7.99
C GLU A 199 19.50 21.72 6.96
N ARG A 200 19.46 20.39 7.09
CA ARG A 200 18.73 19.51 6.18
C ARG A 200 17.22 19.62 6.35
N THR A 201 16.75 19.69 7.60
CA THR A 201 15.34 19.89 7.90
C THR A 201 14.87 21.24 7.36
N GLN A 202 15.67 22.30 7.51
CA GLN A 202 15.37 23.62 6.93
C GLN A 202 15.30 23.60 5.40
N GLN A 203 16.20 22.85 4.74
CA GLN A 203 16.19 22.73 3.29
C GLN A 203 14.97 21.95 2.77
N ALA A 204 14.64 20.79 3.35
CA ALA A 204 13.46 20.01 2.97
C ALA A 204 12.15 20.78 3.21
N ILE A 205 12.08 21.53 4.32
CA ILE A 205 11.00 22.48 4.59
C ILE A 205 10.95 23.51 3.44
N ALA A 206 12.04 24.23 3.16
CA ALA A 206 12.06 25.26 2.12
C ALA A 206 11.65 24.74 0.71
N GLU A 207 12.11 23.53 0.34
CA GLU A 207 11.74 22.88 -0.92
C GLU A 207 10.25 22.50 -0.96
N ALA A 208 9.70 22.00 0.15
CA ALA A 208 8.28 21.70 0.28
C ALA A 208 7.40 22.96 0.18
N TRP A 209 7.83 24.09 0.74
CA TRP A 209 7.11 25.38 0.65
C TRP A 209 7.24 26.02 -0.74
N HIS A 210 8.33 25.78 -1.47
CA HIS A 210 8.50 26.32 -2.83
C HIS A 210 7.71 25.56 -3.91
N CYS A 211 7.39 24.29 -3.69
CA CYS A 211 6.67 23.47 -4.68
C CYS A 211 5.13 23.63 -4.63
N ARG A 212 4.58 24.20 -3.56
CA ARG A 212 3.13 24.40 -3.35
C ARG A 212 2.86 25.90 -3.18
N ASP A 213 2.50 26.57 -4.28
CA ASP A 213 2.10 27.98 -4.32
C ASP A 213 0.77 28.14 -3.55
N TRP A 214 0.83 28.22 -2.22
CA TRP A 214 -0.32 28.37 -1.31
C TRP A 214 -0.96 29.77 -1.35
N ARG A 215 -0.93 30.43 -2.50
CA ARG A 215 -1.79 31.59 -2.74
C ARG A 215 -3.23 31.09 -2.90
N LEU A 216 -3.90 30.89 -1.77
CA LEU A 216 -5.35 31.01 -1.74
C LEU A 216 -5.71 32.48 -2.06
N PRO A 217 -6.79 32.72 -2.83
CA PRO A 217 -7.39 34.06 -2.96
C PRO A 217 -7.93 34.59 -1.63
#